data_AF-A0A1A2NAU6-F1
#
_entry.id   AF-A0A1A2NAU6-F1
#
_cell.length_a   1.000
_cell.length_b   1.000
_cell.length_c   1.000
_cell.angle_alpha   90.00
_cell.angle_beta   90.00
_cell.angle_gamma   90.00
#
_symmetry.space_group_name_H-M   'P 1'
#
loop_
_entity.id
_entity.type
_entity.pdbx_description
1 polymer ?
#
loop_
_entity_poly.entity_id
_entity_poly.type
_entity_poly.pdbx_seq_one_letter_code
_entity_poly.pdbx_strand_id
1 'polypeptide(L)'
;MPLTANAFPQPADAVRIEEWVIDPGGPDSAYRCFTGSSWVVGQPEREHDTTVVIVGTQHADRSTERGILVERLDDELTIGQARELARALMAAADEAADMNGRDEL
;
A
#
# COMPACT_ATOMS: atom_id res chain seq x y z
N MET A 1 20.09 11.54 -14.97
CA MET A 1 19.20 10.84 -15.93
C MET A 1 17.76 11.23 -15.57
N PRO A 2 16.86 11.57 -16.51
CA PRO A 2 15.50 11.93 -16.14
C PRO A 2 14.70 10.68 -15.70
N LEU A 3 14.10 10.74 -14.51
CA LEU A 3 13.16 9.72 -13.99
C LEU A 3 11.85 9.84 -14.77
N THR A 4 11.72 9.13 -15.88
CA THR A 4 10.48 9.07 -16.65
C THR A 4 9.73 7.78 -16.30
N ALA A 5 8.40 7.85 -16.24
CA ALA A 5 7.54 6.73 -15.82
C ALA A 5 7.74 5.43 -16.63
N ASN A 6 8.32 5.51 -17.83
CA ASN A 6 8.61 4.37 -18.71
C ASN A 6 9.92 3.62 -18.40
N ALA A 7 10.79 4.16 -17.54
CA ALA A 7 12.08 3.54 -17.22
C ALA A 7 12.01 2.55 -16.04
N PHE A 8 10.88 2.52 -15.32
CA PHE A 8 10.66 1.70 -14.12
C PHE A 8 9.40 0.86 -14.32
N PRO A 9 9.44 -0.46 -14.05
CA PRO A 9 8.22 -1.27 -14.07
C PRO A 9 7.22 -0.70 -13.08
N GLN A 10 5.94 -0.74 -13.42
CA GLN A 10 4.90 -0.39 -12.46
C GLN A 10 4.84 -1.49 -11.38
N PRO A 11 4.73 -1.13 -10.10
CA PRO A 11 4.54 -2.11 -9.04
C PRO A 11 3.30 -2.96 -9.34
N ALA A 12 3.41 -4.27 -9.16
CA ALA A 12 2.33 -5.22 -9.40
C ALA A 12 1.06 -4.80 -8.67
N ASP A 13 -0.04 -4.76 -9.42
CA ASP A 13 -1.40 -4.45 -8.98
C ASP A 13 -1.55 -3.12 -8.23
N ALA A 14 -0.66 -2.16 -8.46
CA ALA A 14 -0.86 -0.80 -7.97
C ALA A 14 -2.12 -0.19 -8.58
N VAL A 15 -3.05 0.24 -7.72
CA VAL A 15 -4.29 0.93 -8.09
C VAL A 15 -4.03 2.42 -8.34
N ARG A 16 -3.13 3.02 -7.56
CA ARG A 16 -2.69 4.41 -7.75
C ARG A 16 -1.18 4.50 -7.52
N ILE A 17 -0.50 5.28 -8.36
CA ILE A 17 0.92 5.54 -8.27
C ILE A 17 1.11 7.06 -8.28
N GLU A 18 1.79 7.59 -7.27
CA GLU A 18 2.09 9.01 -7.15
C GLU A 18 3.30 9.40 -8.02
N GLU A 19 3.53 10.71 -8.14
CA GLU A 19 4.71 11.25 -8.82
C GLU A 19 6.00 10.94 -8.04
N TRP A 20 7.14 10.91 -8.76
CA TRP A 20 8.45 10.75 -8.13
C TRP A 20 8.81 11.97 -7.28
N VAL A 21 9.19 11.71 -6.03
CA VAL A 21 9.77 12.68 -5.11
C VAL A 21 11.29 12.54 -5.17
N ILE A 22 11.99 13.65 -5.40
CA ILE A 22 13.46 13.71 -5.34
C ILE A 22 13.83 14.16 -3.92
N ASP A 23 14.37 13.24 -3.13
CA ASP A 23 14.87 13.52 -1.78
C ASP A 23 16.18 14.34 -1.83
N PRO A 24 16.61 15.07 -0.77
CA PRO A 24 17.81 15.89 -0.77
C PRO A 24 19.11 15.14 -1.11
N GLY A 25 19.12 13.82 -1.02
CA GLY A 25 20.22 12.94 -1.46
C GLY A 25 20.45 12.91 -2.97
N GLY A 26 19.53 13.49 -3.77
CA GLY A 26 19.63 13.59 -5.22
C GLY A 26 18.76 12.58 -5.98
N PRO A 27 18.94 12.46 -7.30
CA PRO A 27 18.09 11.61 -8.15
C PRO A 27 18.12 10.12 -7.78
N ASP A 28 19.21 9.64 -7.19
CA ASP A 28 19.37 8.23 -6.82
C ASP A 28 18.64 7.86 -5.53
N SER A 29 18.26 8.86 -4.71
CA SER A 29 17.39 8.69 -3.55
C SER A 29 15.92 8.99 -3.86
N ALA A 30 15.56 9.13 -5.14
CA ALA A 30 14.18 9.39 -5.51
C ALA A 30 13.29 8.17 -5.22
N TYR A 31 12.06 8.43 -4.83
CA TYR A 31 11.05 7.42 -4.57
C TYR A 31 9.67 7.88 -5.04
N ARG A 32 8.73 6.95 -5.23
CA ARG A 32 7.31 7.25 -5.41
C ARG A 32 6.47 6.34 -4.56
N CYS A 33 5.38 6.86 -4.02
CA CYS A 33 4.42 6.08 -3.26
C CYS A 33 3.37 5.47 -4.20
N PHE A 34 2.79 4.35 -3.79
CA PHE A 34 1.64 3.76 -4.46
C PHE A 34 0.69 3.13 -3.44
N THR A 35 -0.55 2.91 -3.88
CA THR A 35 -1.58 2.18 -3.13
C THR A 35 -2.09 1.02 -3.97
N GLY A 36 -2.22 -0.15 -3.36
CA GLY A 36 -2.84 -1.34 -3.92
C GLY A 36 -4.31 -1.47 -3.50
N SER A 37 -4.78 -2.72 -3.39
CA SER A 37 -6.13 -3.06 -2.94
C SER A 37 -6.43 -2.57 -1.52
N SER A 38 -7.72 -2.37 -1.26
CA SER A 38 -8.23 -1.97 0.05
C SER A 38 -9.48 -2.74 0.45
N TRP A 39 -9.66 -2.89 1.77
CA TRP A 39 -10.78 -3.56 2.40
C TRP A 39 -11.41 -2.64 3.42
N VAL A 40 -12.70 -2.37 3.24
CA VAL A 40 -13.50 -1.61 4.19
C VAL A 40 -14.01 -2.55 5.27
N VAL A 41 -13.63 -2.27 6.52
CA VAL A 41 -14.19 -2.92 7.72
C VAL A 41 -15.34 -2.04 8.17
N GLY A 42 -16.53 -2.38 7.68
CA GLY A 42 -17.71 -1.51 7.75
C GLY A 42 -18.16 -1.24 9.18
N GLN A 43 -18.62 0.00 9.40
CA GLN A 43 -19.31 0.39 10.63
C GLN A 43 -20.65 1.03 10.29
N PRO A 44 -21.76 0.27 10.25
CA PRO A 44 -23.06 0.82 9.85
C PRO A 44 -23.57 1.95 10.77
N GLU A 45 -22.96 2.15 11.94
CA GLU A 45 -23.36 3.15 12.93
C GLU A 45 -22.41 4.36 13.04
N ARG A 46 -21.34 4.47 12.23
CA ARG A 46 -20.34 5.55 12.37
C ARG A 46 -20.11 6.36 11.10
N GLU A 47 -19.58 7.57 11.31
CA GLU A 47 -19.30 8.55 10.25
C GLU A 47 -18.11 8.16 9.36
N HIS A 48 -17.25 7.24 9.81
CA HIS A 48 -16.05 6.85 9.08
C HIS A 48 -15.83 5.33 9.16
N ASP A 49 -15.56 4.70 8.01
CA ASP A 49 -15.19 3.29 7.97
C ASP A 49 -13.69 3.11 8.20
N THR A 50 -13.34 2.08 8.99
CA THR A 50 -11.96 1.61 9.11
C THR A 50 -11.57 0.92 7.80
N THR A 51 -10.41 1.28 7.25
CA THR A 51 -9.95 0.73 5.96
C THR A 51 -8.58 0.10 6.13
N VAL A 52 -8.42 -1.12 5.63
CA VAL A 52 -7.10 -1.76 5.46
C VAL A 52 -6.68 -1.53 4.03
N VAL A 53 -5.47 -1.01 3.80
CA VAL A 53 -4.97 -0.70 2.46
C VAL A 53 -3.52 -1.17 2.31
N ILE A 54 -3.20 -1.77 1.16
CA ILE A 54 -1.82 -2.02 0.78
C ILE A 54 -1.21 -0.70 0.31
N VAL A 55 -0.10 -0.32 0.90
CA VAL A 55 0.70 0.84 0.48
C VAL A 55 2.10 0.39 0.13
N GLY A 56 2.82 1.17 -0.64
CA GLY A 56 4.21 0.88 -0.90
C GLY A 56 4.99 2.05 -1.45
N THR A 57 6.29 1.83 -1.52
CA THR A 57 7.28 2.76 -2.04
C THR A 57 8.09 2.06 -3.10
N GLN A 58 8.25 2.69 -4.26
CA GLN A 58 9.22 2.26 -5.26
C GLN A 58 10.38 3.24 -5.30
N HIS A 59 11.60 2.73 -5.23
CA HIS A 59 12.83 3.51 -5.22
C HIS A 59 13.51 3.53 -6.60
N ALA A 60 14.36 4.55 -6.82
CA ALA A 60 15.11 4.70 -8.06
C ALA A 60 16.15 3.59 -8.30
N ASP A 61 16.51 2.83 -7.28
CA ASP A 61 17.34 1.62 -7.39
C ASP A 61 16.55 0.37 -7.83
N ARG A 62 15.25 0.54 -8.14
CA ARG A 62 14.29 -0.50 -8.54
C ARG A 62 13.81 -1.41 -7.41
N SER A 63 14.20 -1.15 -6.16
CA SER A 63 13.57 -1.81 -5.03
C SER A 63 12.13 -1.32 -4.85
N THR A 64 11.27 -2.23 -4.43
CA THR A 64 9.88 -1.95 -4.06
C THR A 64 9.65 -2.48 -2.66
N GLU A 65 9.13 -1.61 -1.79
CA GLU A 65 8.70 -1.97 -0.44
C GLU A 65 7.18 -1.89 -0.35
N ARG A 66 6.56 -2.83 0.36
CA ARG A 66 5.12 -2.82 0.65
C ARG A 66 4.86 -2.89 2.14
N GLY A 67 3.80 -2.22 2.56
CA GLY A 67 3.25 -2.27 3.89
C GLY A 67 1.73 -2.37 3.87
N ILE A 68 1.17 -2.69 5.02
CA ILE A 68 -0.28 -2.67 5.24
C ILE A 68 -0.57 -1.52 6.19
N LEU A 69 -1.40 -0.59 5.74
CA LEU A 69 -1.86 0.55 6.53
C LEU A 69 -3.30 0.31 6.97
N VAL A 70 -3.59 0.58 8.24
CA VAL A 70 -4.96 0.62 8.76
C VAL A 70 -5.32 2.08 8.99
N GLU A 71 -6.23 2.60 8.18
CA GLU A 71 -6.72 3.97 8.26
C GLU A 71 -7.98 4.04 9.12
N ARG A 72 -8.08 5.09 9.94
CA ARG A 72 -9.26 5.41 10.74
C ARG A 72 -9.69 4.24 11.63
N LEU A 73 -8.70 3.63 12.30
CA LEU A 73 -8.95 2.63 13.32
C LEU A 73 -9.48 3.31 14.58
N ASP A 74 -10.62 2.85 15.06
CA ASP A 74 -11.16 3.32 16.33
C ASP A 74 -10.37 2.76 17.53
N ASP A 75 -10.41 3.50 18.64
CA ASP A 75 -9.76 3.11 19.90
C ASP A 75 -10.33 1.80 20.47
N GLU A 76 -11.60 1.49 20.20
CA GLU A 76 -12.26 0.26 20.63
C GLU A 76 -13.02 -0.40 19.47
N LEU A 77 -12.78 -1.71 19.31
CA LEU A 77 -13.46 -2.56 18.35
C LEU A 77 -14.41 -3.50 19.08
N THR A 78 -15.62 -3.68 18.53
CA THR A 78 -16.45 -4.82 18.89
C THR A 78 -15.77 -6.12 18.47
N ILE A 79 -16.16 -7.25 19.07
CA ILE A 79 -15.64 -8.58 18.70
C ILE A 79 -15.87 -8.87 17.19
N GLY A 80 -17.00 -8.42 16.63
CA GLY A 80 -17.30 -8.57 15.21
C GLY A 80 -16.31 -7.80 14.33
N GLN A 81 -16.10 -6.52 14.64
CA GLN A 81 -15.15 -5.66 13.93
C GLN A 81 -13.71 -6.17 14.06
N ALA A 82 -13.30 -6.63 15.24
CA ALA A 82 -11.98 -7.21 15.43
C ALA A 82 -11.76 -8.45 14.55
N ARG A 83 -12.79 -9.30 14.38
CA ARG A 83 -12.72 -10.47 13.49
C ARG A 83 -12.71 -10.08 12.01
N GLU A 84 -13.45 -9.05 11.62
CA GLU A 84 -13.44 -8.53 10.25
C GLU A 84 -12.10 -7.88 9.91
N LEU A 85 -11.57 -7.06 10.80
CA LEU A 85 -10.24 -6.48 10.67
C LEU A 85 -9.17 -7.56 10.56
N ALA A 86 -9.21 -8.60 11.40
CA ALA A 86 -8.27 -9.72 11.30
C ALA A 86 -8.33 -10.40 9.93
N ARG A 87 -9.53 -10.61 9.37
CA ARG A 87 -9.70 -11.19 8.03
C ARG A 87 -9.16 -10.27 6.93
N ALA A 88 -9.43 -8.97 7.02
CA ALA A 88 -8.92 -7.99 6.07
C ALA A 88 -7.38 -7.91 6.11
N LEU A 89 -6.78 -7.92 7.30
CA LEU A 89 -5.33 -7.93 7.47
C LEU A 89 -4.67 -9.17 6.88
N MET A 90 -5.25 -10.36 7.09
CA MET A 90 -4.74 -11.59 6.48
C MET A 90 -4.84 -11.54 4.96
N ALA A 91 -5.99 -11.13 4.41
CA ALA A 91 -6.16 -11.00 2.96
C ALA A 91 -5.16 -9.99 2.35
N ALA A 92 -4.95 -8.85 2.99
CA ALA A 92 -3.97 -7.86 2.56
C ALA A 92 -2.54 -8.40 2.60
N ALA A 93 -2.18 -9.17 3.63
CA ALA A 93 -0.86 -9.77 3.75
C ALA A 93 -0.60 -10.82 2.68
N ASP A 94 -1.57 -11.70 2.44
CA ASP A 94 -1.48 -12.73 1.40
C ASP A 94 -1.34 -12.09 0.02
N GLU A 95 -2.17 -11.09 -0.29
CA GLU A 95 -2.10 -10.38 -1.58
C GLU A 95 -0.79 -9.61 -1.76
N ALA A 96 -0.29 -8.94 -0.71
CA ALA A 96 0.99 -8.24 -0.76
C ALA A 96 2.17 -9.21 -0.99
N ALA A 97 2.13 -10.41 -0.40
CA ALA A 97 3.13 -11.45 -0.64
C ALA A 97 3.12 -11.92 -2.11
N ASP A 98 1.94 -12.14 -2.68
CA ASP A 98 1.78 -12.51 -4.09
C ASP A 98 2.23 -11.39 -5.05
N MET A 99 2.02 -10.12 -4.68
CA MET A 99 2.53 -8.97 -5.44
C MET A 99 4.06 -8.91 -5.41
N ASN A 100 4.69 -9.11 -4.24
CA ASN A 100 6.15 -9.10 -4.12
C ASN A 100 6.80 -10.17 -5.03
N GLY A 101 6.24 -11.38 -5.07
CA GLY A 101 6.73 -12.43 -5.96
C GLY A 101 6.60 -12.10 -7.46
N ARG A 102 5.73 -11.16 -7.84
CA ARG A 102 5.55 -10.71 -9.24
C ARG A 102 6.43 -9.52 -9.61
N ASP A 103 6.84 -8.71 -8.64
CA ASP A 103 7.80 -7.62 -8.86
C ASP A 103 9.24 -8.12 -9.02
N GLU A 104 9.54 -9.33 -8.55
CA GLU A 104 10.85 -9.97 -8.67
C GLU A 104 11.09 -10.66 -10.04
N LEU A 105 10.06 -10.72 -10.91
CA LEU A 105 10.10 -11.37 -12.23
C LEU A 105 10.41 -10.36 -13.36
#